data_AF-A0A537DJY0-F1
#
_entry.id   AF-A0A537DJY0-F1
#
_cell.length_a   1.000
_cell.length_b   1.000
_cell.length_c   1.000
_cell.angle_alpha   90.00
_cell.angle_beta   90.00
_cell.angle_gamma   90.00
#
_symmetry.space_group_name_H-M   'P 1'
#
loop_
_entity.id
_entity.type
_entity.pdbx_description
1 polymer ?
#
loop_
_entity_poly.entity_id
_entity_poly.type
_entity_poly.pdbx_seq_one_letter_code
_entity_poly.pdbx_strand_id
1 'polypeptide(L)' 'REDNAPPPLVETAPWGYVRLRLETYSDGDLQLWADRLAATAWREIYVYFMHEPTAPAYAQTLMRHAR' A
#
# COMPACT_ATOMS: atom_id res chain seq x y z
N ARG A 1 6.18 -18.00 -6.38
CA ARG A 1 5.69 -17.21 -7.54
C ARG A 1 6.77 -16.18 -7.81
N GLU A 2 7.54 -16.35 -8.89
CA GLU A 2 8.81 -15.63 -9.14
C GLU A 2 8.65 -14.16 -9.55
N ASP A 3 7.44 -13.60 -9.52
CA ASP A 3 7.24 -12.16 -9.71
C ASP A 3 6.15 -11.66 -8.76
N ASN A 4 6.53 -11.50 -7.49
CA ASN A 4 5.75 -10.79 -6.47
C ASN A 4 6.24 -9.34 -6.29
N ALA A 5 7.18 -8.88 -7.11
CA ALA A 5 7.63 -7.50 -7.08
C ALA A 5 6.45 -6.60 -7.51
N PRO A 6 6.05 -5.62 -6.68
CA PRO A 6 5.01 -4.69 -7.10
C PRO A 6 5.52 -3.88 -8.30
N PRO A 7 4.65 -3.58 -9.28
CA PRO A 7 5.01 -2.70 -10.38
C PRO A 7 5.45 -1.33 -9.84
N PRO A 8 6.25 -0.56 -10.61
CA PRO A 8 6.62 0.78 -10.21
C PRO A 8 5.37 1.64 -9.99
N LEU A 9 5.42 2.50 -8.97
CA LEU A 9 4.43 3.56 -8.79
C LEU A 9 4.69 4.62 -9.86
N VAL A 10 3.68 4.89 -10.69
CA VAL A 10 3.77 5.89 -11.77
C VAL A 10 2.81 7.03 -11.45
N GLU A 11 3.36 8.24 -11.32
CA GLU A 11 2.63 9.43 -10.87
C GLU A 11 2.00 10.16 -12.06
N THR A 12 0.86 9.65 -12.55
CA THR A 12 0.15 10.21 -13.73
C THR A 12 -0.90 11.27 -13.37
N ALA A 13 -1.15 11.49 -12.09
CA ALA A 13 -2.16 12.38 -11.54
C ALA A 13 -1.66 12.96 -10.19
N PRO A 14 -2.25 14.04 -9.66
CA PRO A 14 -1.90 14.57 -8.34
C PRO A 14 -2.35 13.69 -7.16
N TRP A 15 -3.02 12.56 -7.43
CA TRP A 15 -3.48 11.59 -6.45
C TRP A 15 -3.06 10.18 -6.85
N GLY A 16 -2.94 9.30 -5.86
CA GLY A 16 -2.54 7.91 -6.01
C GLY A 16 -3.69 6.92 -5.77
N TYR A 17 -3.68 5.80 -6.50
CA TYR A 17 -4.59 4.68 -6.26
C TYR A 17 -3.81 3.36 -6.30
N VAL A 18 -3.81 2.65 -5.17
CA VAL A 18 -3.01 1.43 -4.99
C VAL A 18 -3.90 0.29 -4.51
N ARG A 19 -3.78 -0.87 -5.17
CA ARG A 19 -4.49 -2.11 -4.79
C ARG A 19 -3.49 -3.15 -4.31
N LEU A 20 -3.51 -3.42 -3.02
CA LEU A 20 -2.67 -4.38 -2.34
C LEU A 20 -3.36 -5.75 -2.32
N ARG A 21 -2.75 -6.74 -2.98
CA ARG A 21 -3.40 -8.03 -3.31
C ARG A 21 -2.79 -9.27 -2.64
N LEU A 22 -1.64 -9.17 -1.98
CA LEU A 22 -1.07 -10.31 -1.25
C LEU A 22 -2.05 -10.83 -0.21
N GLU A 23 -2.11 -12.16 -0.08
CA GLU A 23 -2.94 -12.86 0.92
C GLU A 23 -2.52 -12.52 2.35
N THR A 24 -1.22 -12.32 2.55
CA THR A 24 -0.64 -11.96 3.84
C THR A 24 0.29 -10.76 3.69
N TYR A 25 0.23 -9.87 4.67
CA TYR A 25 1.21 -8.81 4.85
C TYR A 25 1.77 -8.92 6.26
N SER A 26 3.09 -8.94 6.38
CA SER A 26 3.74 -8.68 7.66
C SER A 26 3.68 -7.19 8.00
N ASP A 27 3.97 -6.85 9.25
CA ASP A 27 4.10 -5.45 9.67
C ASP A 27 5.18 -4.70 8.86
N GLY A 28 6.31 -5.37 8.60
CA GLY A 28 7.41 -4.82 7.79
C GLY A 28 7.04 -4.60 6.33
N ASP A 29 6.18 -5.46 5.75
CA ASP A 29 5.67 -5.24 4.39
C ASP A 29 4.82 -3.96 4.33
N LEU A 30 3.99 -3.72 5.35
CA LEU A 30 3.14 -2.53 5.42
C LEU A 30 3.95 -1.27 5.70
N GLN A 31 5.02 -1.34 6.51
CA GLN A 31 5.94 -0.22 6.68
C GLN A 31 6.62 0.14 5.34
N LEU A 32 7.13 -0.87 4.62
CA LEU A 32 7.76 -0.63 3.32
C LEU A 32 6.78 0.01 2.32
N TRP A 33 5.50 -0.38 2.36
CA TRP A 33 4.47 0.28 1.57
C TRP A 33 4.23 1.73 2.01
N ALA A 34 4.16 2.01 3.31
CA ALA A 34 4.03 3.38 3.80
C ALA A 34 5.19 4.27 3.32
N ASP A 35 6.43 3.78 3.42
CA ASP A 35 7.62 4.51 2.97
C ASP A 35 7.57 4.81 1.47
N ARG A 36 7.19 3.81 0.65
CA ARG A 36 7.04 3.98 -0.80
C ARG A 36 5.98 4.99 -1.17
N LEU A 37 4.86 5.00 -0.45
CA LEU A 37 3.76 5.94 -0.69
C LEU A 37 4.15 7.36 -0.28
N ALA A 38 4.84 7.51 0.86
CA ALA A 38 5.35 8.80 1.35
C ALA A 38 6.41 9.42 0.43
N ALA A 39 7.13 8.60 -0.34
CA ALA A 39 8.11 9.07 -1.31
C ALA A 39 7.50 9.60 -2.62
N THR A 40 6.19 9.48 -2.82
CA THR A 40 5.50 10.02 -4.01
C THR A 40 5.19 11.51 -3.86
N ALA A 41 4.99 12.23 -4.96
CA ALA A 41 4.51 13.62 -4.96
C ALA A 41 2.96 13.72 -4.94
N TRP A 42 2.25 12.61 -4.72
CA TRP A 42 0.80 12.59 -4.61
C TRP A 42 0.31 13.34 -3.37
N ARG A 43 -0.74 14.14 -3.54
CA ARG A 43 -1.37 14.92 -2.47
C ARG A 43 -2.33 14.08 -1.63
N GLU A 44 -2.96 13.11 -2.28
CA GLU A 44 -3.92 12.18 -1.68
C GLU A 44 -3.66 10.78 -2.23
N ILE A 45 -3.78 9.76 -1.39
CA ILE A 45 -3.50 8.38 -1.77
C ILE A 45 -4.62 7.49 -1.25
N TYR A 46 -5.23 6.72 -2.16
CA TYR A 46 -6.28 5.76 -1.87
C TYR A 46 -5.73 4.34 -1.97
N VAL A 47 -5.70 3.61 -0.84
CA VAL A 47 -5.15 2.24 -0.76
C VAL A 47 -6.25 1.25 -0.43
N TYR A 48 -6.37 0.20 -1.26
CA TYR A 48 -7.38 -0.85 -1.10
C TYR A 48 -6.72 -2.22 -0.91
N PHE A 49 -7.15 -2.94 0.12
CA PHE A 49 -6.78 -4.33 0.36
C PHE A 49 -7.86 -5.26 -0.20
N MET A 50 -7.45 -6.31 -0.92
CA MET A 50 -8.40 -7.23 -1.57
C MET A 50 -9.05 -8.26 -0.64
N HIS A 51 -8.42 -8.59 0.49
CA HIS A 51 -8.84 -9.69 1.36
C HIS A 51 -9.73 -9.18 2.49
N GLU A 52 -11.05 -9.32 2.34
CA GLU A 52 -12.07 -8.75 3.24
C GLU A 52 -11.83 -8.97 4.74
N PRO A 53 -11.58 -10.18 5.26
CA PRO A 53 -11.48 -10.38 6.71
C PRO A 53 -10.24 -9.73 7.32
N THR A 54 -9.14 -9.64 6.57
CA THR A 54 -7.86 -9.07 7.04
C THR A 54 -7.69 -7.59 6.67
N ALA A 55 -8.44 -7.11 5.67
CA ALA A 55 -8.32 -5.77 5.12
C ALA A 55 -8.45 -4.65 6.17
N PRO A 56 -9.42 -4.68 7.12
CA PRO A 56 -9.53 -3.63 8.12
C PRO A 56 -8.27 -3.51 9.00
N ALA A 57 -7.71 -4.64 9.43
CA ALA A 57 -6.50 -4.65 10.27
C ALA A 57 -5.27 -4.16 9.51
N TYR A 58 -5.09 -4.59 8.25
CA TYR A 58 -3.99 -4.10 7.41
C TYR A 58 -4.12 -2.60 7.11
N ALA A 59 -5.32 -2.10 6.83
CA ALA A 59 -5.56 -0.68 6.63
C ALA A 59 -5.19 0.13 7.88
N GLN A 60 -5.61 -0.30 9.07
CA GLN A 60 -5.24 0.36 10.33
C GLN A 60 -3.72 0.35 10.56
N THR A 61 -3.05 -0.76 10.29
CA THR A 61 -1.59 -0.87 10.43
C THR A 61 -0.86 0.04 9.45
N LEU A 62 -1.25 0.03 8.17
CA LEU A 62 -0.68 0.93 7.17
C LEU A 62 -0.87 2.40 7.56
N MET A 63 -2.04 2.78 8.06
CA MET A 63 -2.29 4.15 8.54
C MET A 63 -1.47 4.53 9.78
N ARG A 64 -1.02 3.58 10.60
CA ARG A 64 -0.10 3.88 11.72
C ARG A 64 1.30 4.20 11.22
N HIS A 65 1.77 3.46 10.21
CA HIS A 65 3.08 3.65 9.59
C HIS A 65 3.16 4.90 8.70
N ALA A 66 2.02 5.34 8.15
CA ALA A 66 1.93 6.51 7.26
C ALA A 66 1.72 7.87 7.99
N ARG A 67 1.84 7.90 9.31
CA ARG A 67 1.76 9.13 10.12
C ARG A 67 3.12 9.79 10.25
#